data_AF-A0AA96JFR6-F1
#
_entry.id   AF-A0AA96JFR6-F1
#
_cell.length_a   1.000
_cell.length_b   1.000
_cell.length_c   1.000
_cell.angle_alpha   90.00
_cell.angle_beta   90.00
_cell.angle_gamma   90.00
#
_symmetry.space_group_name_H-M   'P 1'
#
loop_
_entity.id
_entity.type
_entity.pdbx_description
1 polymer ?
#
loop_
_entity_poly.entity_id
_entity_poly.type
_entity_poly.pdbx_seq_one_letter_code
_entity_poly.pdbx_strand_id
1 'polypeptide(L)'
;MLGFARTDNEALVSCLGDPQRAVPAYRELLRRAEGALGAVRAGLDHDDPAVREGCCRLLDHLVDTESMGRLIAMADDPDARVRIAAFHALACDRCKTDTCAPGPDRVLEPALHHLALDPDPRARAMAAELVGKFVHSDARAAAALAASHAHDPSPAVRKKAGWFAPGGSIHERTRPRERG
;
A
#
# COMPACT_ATOMS: atom_id res chain seq x y z
N MET A 1 8.57 13.13 27.60
CA MET A 1 7.90 13.42 26.32
C MET A 1 8.39 14.77 25.76
N LEU A 2 9.71 14.96 25.56
CA LEU A 2 10.28 16.29 25.29
C LEU A 2 11.40 16.31 24.21
N GLY A 3 11.48 15.31 23.33
CA GLY A 3 12.58 15.24 22.34
C GLY A 3 12.34 15.98 21.01
N PHE A 4 11.08 16.14 20.59
CA PHE A 4 10.77 16.47 19.19
C PHE A 4 9.96 17.74 18.94
N ALA A 5 9.55 18.48 19.98
CA ALA A 5 8.70 19.66 19.80
C ALA A 5 9.36 20.78 18.97
N ARG A 6 10.69 20.79 18.87
CA ARG A 6 11.49 21.76 18.10
C ARG A 6 12.21 21.17 16.89
N THR A 7 12.08 19.86 16.66
CA THR A 7 12.71 19.18 15.52
C THR A 7 11.91 19.50 14.26
N ASP A 8 12.58 19.87 13.17
CA ASP A 8 11.94 20.03 11.87
C ASP A 8 11.39 18.69 11.35
N ASN A 9 10.55 18.75 10.30
CA ASN A 9 9.87 17.55 9.82
C ASN A 9 10.83 16.62 9.08
N GLU A 10 11.84 17.17 8.42
CA GLU A 10 12.86 16.45 7.68
C GLU A 10 13.69 15.57 8.61
N ALA A 11 14.16 16.11 9.74
CA ALA A 11 14.89 15.35 10.75
C ALA A 11 13.99 14.32 11.45
N LEU A 12 12.70 14.59 11.61
CA LEU A 12 11.74 13.59 12.07
C LEU A 12 11.59 12.44 11.07
N VAL A 13 11.52 12.75 9.78
CA VAL A 13 11.49 11.75 8.71
C VAL A 13 12.76 10.91 8.71
N SER A 14 13.95 11.51 8.81
CA SER A 14 15.20 10.75 8.95
C SER A 14 15.23 9.85 10.20
N CYS A 15 14.54 10.23 11.28
CA CYS A 15 14.43 9.39 12.48
C CYS A 15 13.61 8.11 12.26
N LEU A 16 12.85 7.98 11.17
CA LEU A 16 12.14 6.73 10.83
C LEU A 16 13.11 5.58 10.52
N GLY A 17 14.33 5.88 10.08
CA GLY A 17 15.39 4.90 9.84
C GLY A 17 16.08 4.38 11.10
N ASP A 18 15.87 5.05 12.23
CA ASP A 18 16.45 4.64 13.52
C ASP A 18 15.43 3.86 14.35
N PRO A 19 15.63 2.56 14.64
CA PRO A 19 14.66 1.75 15.39
C PRO A 19 14.27 2.31 16.76
N GLN A 20 15.16 3.06 17.43
CA GLN A 20 14.90 3.65 18.74
C GLN A 20 14.08 4.95 18.63
N ARG A 21 14.16 5.64 17.49
CA ARG A 21 13.48 6.92 17.26
C ARG A 21 12.28 6.82 16.32
N ALA A 22 12.11 5.73 15.58
CA ALA A 22 11.10 5.57 14.55
C ALA A 22 9.67 5.72 15.10
N VAL A 23 9.34 5.03 16.19
CA VAL A 23 7.99 5.08 16.79
C VAL A 23 7.61 6.49 17.28
N PRO A 24 8.42 7.18 18.10
CA PRO A 24 8.09 8.54 18.52
C PRO A 24 8.09 9.54 17.36
N ALA A 25 9.00 9.39 16.38
CA ALA A 25 9.01 10.24 15.20
C ALA A 25 7.75 10.07 14.34
N TYR A 26 7.35 8.83 14.08
CA TYR A 26 6.12 8.49 13.35
C TYR A 26 4.88 9.10 14.02
N ARG A 27 4.75 8.95 15.34
CA ARG A 27 3.62 9.52 16.10
C ARG A 27 3.60 11.05 16.03
N GLU A 28 4.76 11.69 16.09
CA GLU A 28 4.85 13.14 15.99
C GLU A 28 4.53 13.64 14.58
N LEU A 29 5.00 12.96 13.53
CA LEU A 29 4.65 13.27 12.14
C LEU A 29 3.14 13.14 11.90
N LEU A 30 2.49 12.09 12.41
CA LEU A 30 1.03 11.97 12.37
C LEU A 30 0.32 13.10 13.12
N ARG A 31 0.83 13.49 14.30
CA ARG A 31 0.27 14.59 15.08
C ARG A 31 0.36 15.93 14.34
N ARG A 32 1.43 16.14 13.56
CA ARG A 32 1.63 17.35 12.73
C ARG A 32 0.78 17.36 11.46
N ALA A 33 0.36 16.18 11.00
CA ALA A 33 -0.56 15.99 9.88
C ALA A 33 -0.14 16.77 8.62
N GLU A 34 -1.00 17.67 8.12
CA GLU A 34 -0.75 18.48 6.92
C GLU A 34 0.59 19.23 6.99
N GLY A 35 0.98 19.71 8.17
CA GLY A 35 2.23 20.42 8.37
C GLY A 35 3.49 19.57 8.14
N ALA A 36 3.37 18.24 8.13
CA ALA A 36 4.46 17.30 7.85
C ALA A 36 4.43 16.70 6.44
N LEU A 37 3.35 16.91 5.67
CA LEU A 37 3.17 16.26 4.36
C LEU A 37 4.32 16.50 3.39
N GLY A 38 4.84 17.74 3.32
CA GLY A 38 5.97 18.07 2.44
C GLY A 38 7.20 17.22 2.72
N ALA A 39 7.59 17.08 3.99
CA ALA A 39 8.73 16.26 4.39
C ALA A 39 8.46 14.77 4.20
N VAL A 40 7.25 14.28 4.52
CA VAL A 40 6.89 12.88 4.36
C VAL A 40 6.92 12.47 2.88
N ARG A 41 6.42 13.33 1.97
CA ARG A 41 6.51 13.16 0.52
C ARG A 41 7.96 13.06 0.04
N ALA A 42 8.82 13.97 0.51
CA ALA A 42 10.24 13.96 0.18
C ALA A 42 10.95 12.71 0.71
N GLY A 43 10.52 12.19 1.86
CA GLY A 43 11.06 10.96 2.46
C GLY A 43 10.82 9.69 1.64
N LEU A 44 9.93 9.70 0.65
CA LEU A 44 9.80 8.59 -0.31
C LEU A 44 11.03 8.44 -1.21
N ASP A 45 11.83 9.49 -1.37
CA ASP A 45 13.07 9.47 -2.16
C ASP A 45 14.33 9.23 -1.28
N HIS A 46 14.15 8.89 0.00
CA HIS A 46 15.26 8.73 0.95
C HIS A 46 16.06 7.44 0.69
N ASP A 47 17.38 7.49 0.87
CA ASP A 47 18.28 6.33 0.63
C ASP A 47 17.97 5.13 1.54
N ASP A 48 17.64 5.40 2.80
CA ASP A 48 17.25 4.39 3.79
C ASP A 48 15.84 3.81 3.51
N PRO A 49 15.71 2.49 3.23
CA PRO A 49 14.41 1.86 2.99
C PRO A 49 13.46 1.92 4.19
N ALA A 50 13.96 1.96 5.44
CA ALA A 50 13.10 2.08 6.61
C ALA A 50 12.42 3.46 6.68
N VAL A 51 13.10 4.51 6.20
CA VAL A 51 12.50 5.84 6.05
C VAL A 51 11.41 5.82 4.96
N ARG A 52 11.70 5.24 3.79
CA ARG A 52 10.72 5.11 2.70
C ARG A 52 9.48 4.31 3.14
N GLU A 53 9.68 3.17 3.81
CA GLU A 53 8.62 2.34 4.40
C GLU A 53 7.76 3.15 5.37
N GLY A 54 8.39 3.88 6.29
CA GLY A 54 7.72 4.75 7.26
C GLY A 54 6.89 5.84 6.58
N CYS A 55 7.42 6.48 5.54
CA CYS A 55 6.71 7.47 4.75
C CYS A 55 5.50 6.88 4.01
N CYS A 56 5.62 5.71 3.39
CA CYS A 56 4.47 5.00 2.78
C CYS A 56 3.34 4.79 3.80
N ARG A 57 3.66 4.35 5.02
CA ARG A 57 2.68 4.16 6.09
C ARG A 57 2.06 5.45 6.60
N LEU A 58 2.85 6.53 6.70
CA LEU A 58 2.32 7.84 7.07
C LEU A 58 1.31 8.34 6.03
N LEU A 59 1.63 8.22 4.74
CA LEU A 59 0.76 8.68 3.66
C LEU A 59 -0.55 7.88 3.56
N ASP A 60 -0.55 6.59 3.95
CA ASP A 60 -1.78 5.80 4.12
C ASP A 60 -2.74 6.44 5.14
N HIS A 61 -2.21 7.02 6.22
CA HIS A 61 -3.02 7.69 7.25
C HIS A 61 -3.37 9.14 6.94
N LEU A 62 -2.49 9.86 6.24
CA LEU A 62 -2.65 11.29 5.97
C LEU A 62 -3.51 11.59 4.73
N VAL A 63 -3.93 10.56 3.98
CA VAL A 63 -4.90 10.65 2.87
C VAL A 63 -4.46 11.65 1.79
N ASP A 64 -3.18 11.62 1.44
CA ASP A 64 -2.59 12.57 0.51
C ASP A 64 -2.67 12.10 -0.95
N THR A 65 -3.53 12.72 -1.74
CA THR A 65 -3.72 12.39 -3.15
C THR A 65 -2.55 12.84 -4.04
N GLU A 66 -1.80 13.88 -3.64
CA GLU A 66 -0.64 14.36 -4.42
C GLU A 66 0.52 13.34 -4.38
N SER A 67 0.59 12.52 -3.33
CA SER A 67 1.56 11.43 -3.21
C SER A 67 1.23 10.20 -4.06
N MET A 68 0.06 10.12 -4.68
CA MET A 68 -0.41 8.88 -5.33
C MET A 68 0.58 8.39 -6.39
N GLY A 69 1.12 9.29 -7.23
CA GLY A 69 2.12 8.91 -8.23
C GLY A 69 3.41 8.36 -7.62
N ARG A 70 3.85 8.92 -6.48
CA ARG A 70 5.04 8.46 -5.76
C ARG A 70 4.79 7.12 -5.06
N LEU A 71 3.63 6.93 -4.44
CA LEU A 71 3.24 5.65 -3.84
C LEU A 71 3.16 4.52 -4.87
N ILE A 72 2.70 4.81 -6.09
CA ILE A 72 2.73 3.84 -7.19
C ILE A 72 4.16 3.44 -7.52
N ALA A 73 5.10 4.40 -7.62
CA ALA A 73 6.51 4.09 -7.87
C ALA A 73 7.13 3.24 -6.74
N MET A 74 6.70 3.42 -5.49
CA MET A 74 7.15 2.61 -4.35
C MET A 74 6.68 1.14 -4.41
N ALA A 75 5.71 0.81 -5.28
CA ALA A 75 5.35 -0.58 -5.52
C ALA A 75 6.50 -1.37 -6.17
N ASP A 76 7.41 -0.69 -6.89
CA ASP A 76 8.58 -1.28 -7.56
C ASP A 76 9.88 -1.10 -6.74
N ASP A 77 9.79 -0.69 -5.46
CA ASP A 77 10.96 -0.45 -4.61
C ASP A 77 11.82 -1.72 -4.47
N PRO A 78 13.17 -1.63 -4.47
CA PRO A 78 14.02 -2.79 -4.26
C PRO A 78 13.77 -3.50 -2.91
N ASP A 79 13.36 -2.76 -1.87
CA ASP A 79 13.07 -3.32 -0.56
C ASP A 79 11.61 -3.80 -0.45
N ALA A 80 11.45 -5.08 -0.09
CA ALA A 80 10.14 -5.70 0.01
C ALA A 80 9.23 -5.02 1.07
N ARG A 81 9.77 -4.46 2.14
CA ARG A 81 8.98 -3.77 3.18
C ARG A 81 8.37 -2.49 2.62
N VAL A 82 9.11 -1.77 1.77
CA VAL A 82 8.61 -0.58 1.09
C VAL A 82 7.49 -0.96 0.12
N ARG A 83 7.68 -1.99 -0.71
CA ARG A 83 6.63 -2.51 -1.61
C ARG A 83 5.36 -2.91 -0.86
N ILE A 84 5.50 -3.64 0.24
CA ILE A 84 4.37 -4.04 1.11
C ILE A 84 3.62 -2.81 1.65
N ALA A 85 4.35 -1.80 2.14
CA ALA A 85 3.75 -0.57 2.65
C ALA A 85 3.05 0.24 1.54
N ALA A 86 3.64 0.30 0.34
CA ALA A 86 3.05 0.94 -0.83
C ALA A 86 1.75 0.26 -1.24
N PHE A 87 1.75 -1.08 -1.40
CA PHE A 87 0.53 -1.82 -1.73
C PHE A 87 -0.55 -1.66 -0.67
N HIS A 88 -0.19 -1.63 0.61
CA HIS A 88 -1.16 -1.37 1.68
C HIS A 88 -1.81 0.02 1.53
N ALA A 89 -1.02 1.07 1.31
CA ALA A 89 -1.52 2.43 1.09
C ALA A 89 -2.43 2.52 -0.15
N LEU A 90 -2.02 1.88 -1.26
CA LEU A 90 -2.79 1.82 -2.49
C LEU A 90 -4.08 0.99 -2.34
N ALA A 91 -4.07 -0.05 -1.51
CA ALA A 91 -5.24 -0.89 -1.24
C ALA A 91 -6.15 -0.33 -0.13
N CYS A 92 -5.80 0.74 0.58
CA CYS A 92 -6.65 1.26 1.64
C CYS A 92 -7.96 1.86 1.09
N ASP A 93 -9.10 1.43 1.64
CA ASP A 93 -10.45 1.89 1.25
C ASP A 93 -10.85 3.20 1.92
N ARG A 94 -10.20 3.59 3.02
CA ARG A 94 -10.56 4.81 3.78
C ARG A 94 -10.40 6.10 2.99
N CYS A 95 -9.56 6.07 1.96
CA CYS A 95 -9.16 7.23 1.18
C CYS A 95 -9.91 7.38 -0.15
N LYS A 96 -10.78 6.42 -0.51
CA LYS A 96 -11.37 6.32 -1.86
C LYS A 96 -12.88 6.50 -1.82
N THR A 97 -13.35 7.64 -1.29
CA THR A 97 -14.60 8.23 -1.82
C THR A 97 -14.37 8.52 -3.32
N ASP A 98 -15.42 8.40 -4.15
CA ASP A 98 -15.39 8.24 -5.62
C ASP A 98 -14.42 9.16 -6.41
N THR A 99 -13.96 10.28 -5.85
CA THR A 99 -13.06 11.24 -6.48
C THR A 99 -11.56 10.92 -6.34
N CYS A 100 -11.16 10.01 -5.45
CA CYS A 100 -9.76 9.86 -5.00
C CYS A 100 -9.12 8.48 -5.29
N ALA A 101 -9.82 7.58 -5.97
CA ALA A 101 -9.20 6.32 -6.41
C ALA A 101 -8.25 6.61 -7.59
N PRO A 102 -6.97 6.19 -7.54
CA PRO A 102 -6.16 6.17 -8.75
C PRO A 102 -6.91 5.34 -9.79
N GLY A 103 -7.01 5.87 -11.02
CA GLY A 103 -7.65 5.13 -12.10
C GLY A 103 -7.06 3.71 -12.21
N PRO A 104 -7.89 2.68 -12.47
CA PRO A 104 -7.45 1.29 -12.55
C PRO A 104 -6.18 1.12 -13.39
N ASP A 105 -6.09 1.89 -14.48
CA ASP A 105 -4.98 1.90 -15.43
C ASP A 105 -3.59 2.14 -14.81
N ARG A 106 -3.51 2.82 -13.66
CA ARG A 106 -2.22 3.18 -13.04
C ARG A 106 -1.75 2.21 -11.96
N VAL A 107 -2.69 1.48 -11.34
CA VAL A 107 -2.39 0.63 -10.16
C VAL A 107 -2.57 -0.85 -10.42
N LEU A 108 -3.42 -1.22 -11.37
CA LEU A 108 -3.70 -2.63 -11.64
C LEU A 108 -2.50 -3.33 -12.28
N GLU A 109 -1.82 -2.69 -13.23
CA GLU A 109 -0.69 -3.32 -13.92
C GLU A 109 0.48 -3.66 -12.98
N PRO A 110 0.97 -2.73 -12.12
CA PRO A 110 1.98 -3.08 -11.11
C PRO A 110 1.48 -4.14 -10.13
N ALA A 111 0.21 -4.09 -9.72
CA ALA A 111 -0.35 -5.08 -8.81
C ALA A 111 -0.40 -6.48 -9.43
N LEU A 112 -0.78 -6.60 -10.70
CA LEU A 112 -0.77 -7.87 -11.43
C LEU A 112 0.66 -8.42 -11.58
N HIS A 113 1.61 -7.55 -11.94
CA HIS A 113 3.03 -7.92 -12.05
C HIS A 113 3.57 -8.49 -10.74
N HIS A 114 3.40 -7.75 -9.63
CA HIS A 114 3.89 -8.18 -8.33
C HIS A 114 3.14 -9.38 -7.78
N LEU A 115 1.82 -9.50 -8.00
CA LEU A 115 1.07 -10.69 -7.61
C LEU A 115 1.65 -11.96 -8.28
N ALA A 116 2.08 -11.86 -9.54
CA ALA A 116 2.62 -13.00 -10.27
C ALA A 116 4.10 -13.29 -9.96
N LEU A 117 4.92 -12.25 -9.79
CA LEU A 117 6.38 -12.39 -9.88
C LEU A 117 7.16 -11.87 -8.67
N ASP A 118 6.53 -11.23 -7.68
CA ASP A 118 7.29 -10.68 -6.55
C ASP A 118 7.97 -11.83 -5.77
N PRO A 119 9.29 -11.75 -5.52
CA PRO A 119 9.99 -12.79 -4.76
C PRO A 119 9.45 -12.91 -3.33
N ASP A 120 8.98 -11.82 -2.72
CA ASP A 120 8.47 -11.81 -1.36
C ASP A 120 6.98 -12.20 -1.32
N PRO A 121 6.61 -13.28 -0.60
CA PRO A 121 5.23 -13.74 -0.54
C PRO A 121 4.29 -12.76 0.17
N ARG A 122 4.78 -11.88 1.05
CA ARG A 122 3.95 -10.85 1.68
C ARG A 122 3.66 -9.73 0.69
N ALA A 123 4.61 -9.34 -0.14
CA ALA A 123 4.36 -8.39 -1.22
C ALA A 123 3.32 -8.95 -2.21
N ARG A 124 3.43 -10.21 -2.64
CA ARG A 124 2.38 -10.89 -3.45
C ARG A 124 1.02 -10.88 -2.76
N ALA A 125 0.99 -11.17 -1.46
CA ALA A 125 -0.24 -11.12 -0.67
C ALA A 125 -0.85 -9.71 -0.61
N MET A 126 -0.05 -8.64 -0.52
CA MET A 126 -0.56 -7.26 -0.55
C MET A 126 -1.03 -6.87 -1.95
N ALA A 127 -0.30 -7.27 -3.00
CA ALA A 127 -0.72 -7.10 -4.38
C ALA A 127 -2.09 -7.77 -4.63
N ALA A 128 -2.33 -8.97 -4.08
CA ALA A 128 -3.63 -9.64 -4.16
C ALA A 128 -4.79 -8.81 -3.58
N GLU A 129 -4.58 -8.02 -2.52
CA GLU A 129 -5.62 -7.14 -1.99
C GLU A 129 -5.95 -6.01 -2.96
N LEU A 130 -4.92 -5.39 -3.55
CA LEU A 130 -5.09 -4.32 -4.52
C LEU A 130 -5.78 -4.84 -5.80
N VAL A 131 -5.34 -5.98 -6.33
CA VAL A 131 -5.99 -6.66 -7.47
C VAL A 131 -7.44 -7.01 -7.14
N GLY A 132 -7.73 -7.44 -5.90
CA GLY A 132 -9.06 -7.74 -5.40
C GLY A 132 -10.08 -6.60 -5.55
N LYS A 133 -9.62 -5.34 -5.60
CA LYS A 133 -10.50 -4.18 -5.85
C LYS A 133 -11.09 -4.14 -7.25
N PHE A 134 -10.39 -4.73 -8.21
CA PHE A 134 -10.75 -4.71 -9.62
C PHE A 134 -11.39 -6.03 -10.06
N VAL A 135 -11.62 -6.96 -9.13
CA VAL A 135 -12.11 -8.31 -9.48
C VAL A 135 -13.47 -8.32 -10.17
N HIS A 136 -14.32 -7.34 -9.87
CA HIS A 136 -15.67 -7.22 -10.47
C HIS A 136 -15.70 -6.36 -11.74
N SER A 137 -14.60 -5.68 -12.08
CA SER A 137 -14.53 -4.73 -13.20
C SER A 137 -13.46 -5.04 -14.25
N ASP A 138 -12.47 -5.89 -13.94
CA ASP A 138 -11.42 -6.32 -14.88
C ASP A 138 -11.22 -7.84 -14.81
N ALA A 139 -11.38 -8.51 -15.95
CA ALA A 139 -11.23 -9.96 -16.08
C ALA A 139 -9.81 -10.46 -15.75
N ARG A 140 -8.78 -9.64 -15.99
CA ARG A 140 -7.38 -9.97 -15.65
C ARG A 140 -7.21 -10.08 -14.14
N ALA A 141 -7.90 -9.25 -13.36
CA ALA A 141 -7.86 -9.31 -11.90
C ALA A 141 -8.44 -10.63 -11.38
N ALA A 142 -9.62 -11.03 -11.86
CA ALA A 142 -10.23 -12.31 -11.52
C ALA A 142 -9.36 -13.50 -11.91
N ALA A 143 -8.79 -13.49 -13.12
CA ALA A 143 -7.90 -14.55 -13.60
C ALA A 143 -6.62 -14.66 -12.75
N ALA A 144 -5.97 -13.53 -12.44
CA ALA A 144 -4.74 -13.51 -11.65
C ALA A 144 -4.97 -13.99 -10.20
N LEU A 145 -6.10 -13.63 -9.59
CA LEU A 145 -6.47 -14.10 -8.25
C LEU A 145 -6.76 -15.60 -8.23
N ALA A 146 -7.47 -16.11 -9.24
CA ALA A 146 -7.73 -17.55 -9.38
C ALA A 146 -6.42 -18.34 -9.59
N ALA A 147 -5.53 -17.85 -10.45
CA ALA A 147 -4.23 -18.47 -10.69
C ALA A 147 -3.36 -18.47 -9.42
N SER A 148 -3.30 -17.34 -8.71
CA SER A 148 -2.56 -17.22 -7.45
C SER A 148 -3.14 -18.11 -6.36
N HIS A 149 -4.47 -18.22 -6.27
CA HIS A 149 -5.14 -19.12 -5.34
C HIS A 149 -4.77 -20.59 -5.59
N ALA A 150 -4.69 -21.01 -6.86
CA ALA A 150 -4.40 -22.39 -7.23
C ALA A 150 -2.89 -22.74 -7.14
N HIS A 151 -2.02 -21.81 -7.52
CA HIS A 151 -0.63 -22.14 -7.87
C HIS A 151 0.45 -21.37 -7.10
N ASP A 152 0.12 -20.37 -6.29
CA ASP A 152 1.16 -19.65 -5.54
C ASP A 152 1.91 -20.61 -4.59
N PRO A 153 3.24 -20.59 -4.54
CA PRO A 153 4.01 -21.48 -3.67
C PRO A 153 3.70 -21.27 -2.19
N SER A 154 3.33 -20.05 -1.78
CA SER A 154 3.00 -19.69 -0.41
C SER A 154 1.53 -20.03 -0.08
N PRO A 155 1.28 -20.88 0.93
CA PRO A 155 -0.08 -21.16 1.40
C PRO A 155 -0.82 -19.90 1.89
N ALA A 156 -0.09 -18.93 2.44
CA ALA A 156 -0.66 -17.67 2.89
C ALA A 156 -1.18 -16.82 1.72
N VAL A 157 -0.43 -16.77 0.61
CA VAL A 157 -0.88 -16.07 -0.61
C VAL A 157 -2.07 -16.79 -1.22
N ARG A 158 -2.02 -18.13 -1.35
CA ARG A 158 -3.16 -18.91 -1.85
C ARG A 158 -4.43 -18.63 -1.06
N LYS A 159 -4.34 -18.67 0.27
CA LYS A 159 -5.48 -18.37 1.17
C LYS A 159 -6.02 -16.97 0.93
N LYS A 160 -5.15 -15.97 0.85
CA LYS A 160 -5.53 -14.57 0.70
C LYS A 160 -6.14 -14.29 -0.67
N ALA A 161 -5.51 -14.74 -1.74
CA ALA A 161 -6.04 -14.67 -3.11
C ALA A 161 -7.40 -15.36 -3.21
N GLY A 162 -7.57 -16.51 -2.55
CA GLY A 162 -8.84 -17.24 -2.49
C GLY A 162 -9.98 -16.48 -1.82
N TRP A 163 -9.72 -15.49 -0.96
CA TRP A 163 -10.77 -14.64 -0.43
C TRP A 163 -11.36 -13.69 -1.49
N PHE A 164 -10.52 -13.22 -2.42
CA PHE A 164 -10.89 -12.26 -3.45
C PHE A 164 -11.22 -12.91 -4.80
N ALA A 165 -10.75 -14.13 -5.06
CA ALA A 165 -11.07 -14.88 -6.28
C ALA A 165 -12.58 -15.19 -6.36
N PRO A 166 -13.14 -15.44 -7.56
CA PRO A 166 -14.54 -15.83 -7.72
C PRO A 166 -14.95 -16.99 -6.81
N GLY A 167 -16.05 -16.80 -6.05
CA GLY A 167 -16.51 -17.75 -5.03
C GLY A 167 -15.88 -17.56 -3.64
N GLY A 168 -14.89 -16.67 -3.51
CA GLY A 168 -14.25 -16.30 -2.25
C GLY A 168 -15.14 -15.46 -1.33
N SER A 169 -14.88 -15.52 -0.03
CA SER A 169 -15.70 -14.84 0.98
C SER A 169 -15.76 -13.31 0.81
N ILE A 170 -14.64 -12.67 0.43
CA ILE A 170 -14.60 -11.23 0.18
C ILE A 170 -15.21 -10.93 -1.19
N HIS A 171 -14.91 -11.73 -2.21
CA HIS A 171 -15.52 -11.60 -3.54
C HIS A 171 -17.05 -11.54 -3.46
N GLU A 172 -17.68 -12.54 -2.80
CA GLU A 172 -19.14 -12.59 -2.64
C GLU A 172 -19.68 -11.39 -1.87
N ARG A 173 -18.99 -10.98 -0.81
CA ARG A 173 -19.40 -9.84 0.02
C ARG A 173 -19.32 -8.50 -0.73
N THR A 174 -18.36 -8.34 -1.65
CA THR A 174 -18.14 -7.09 -2.38
C THR A 174 -18.79 -7.06 -3.77
N ARG A 175 -19.52 -8.11 -4.16
CA ARG A 175 -20.24 -8.14 -5.44
C ARG A 175 -21.16 -6.92 -5.56
N PRO A 176 -21.11 -6.18 -6.69
CA PRO A 176 -22.06 -5.12 -6.97
C PRO A 176 -23.48 -5.66 -6.89
N ARG A 177 -24.34 -4.98 -6.14
CA ARG A 177 -25.78 -5.26 -6.18
C ARG A 177 -26.31 -4.77 -7.52
N GLU A 178 -26.97 -5.65 -8.28
CA GLU A 178 -27.71 -5.24 -9.47
C GLU A 178 -28.70 -4.14 -9.06
N ARG A 179 -28.55 -2.96 -9.67
CA ARG A 179 -29.58 -1.91 -9.55
C ARG A 179 -30.73 -2.36 -10.44
N GLY A 180 -31.78 -2.91 -9.82
CA GLY A 180 -33.06 -3.13 -10.47
C GLY A 180 -33.71 -1.81 -10.88
#